data_AF-A0A7X3XMX1-F1
#
_entry.id   AF-A0A7X3XMX1-F1
#
_cell.length_a   1.000
_cell.length_b   1.000
_cell.length_c   1.000
_cell.angle_alpha   90.00
_cell.angle_beta   90.00
_cell.angle_gamma   90.00
#
_symmetry.space_group_name_H-M   'P 1'
#
loop_
_entity.id
_entity.type
_entity.pdbx_description
1 polymer ?
#
loop_
_entity_poly.entity_id
_entity_poly.type
_entity_poly.pdbx_seq_one_letter_code
_entity_poly.pdbx_strand_id
1 'polypeptide(L)'
;MKIPKTLLFRVLNPITFMITFMVSLCVSWISFSALATLSDDPFIYGTLPDIIEAASILTAFTLIIGDIVADFAYEVYWIALPCALFISFWRAGCYVRGFTKENQSWTQWYLRQQETITQGNTLEELSASESMRTLRSVREAQSILLRPIQRLMFFVCHFSCWFSAFALLATILYPSNGIVEAVRYLVQSFPDIAILAAIHGSLSSYQGIRGNIKGTGIARQMWMEWHQRQQESKTLGYVLDEAPPLPEVVE
;
A
#
# COMPACT_ATOMS: atom_id res chain seq x y z
N MET A 1 -2.76 15.56 1.89
CA MET A 1 -3.04 14.50 2.89
C MET A 1 -2.67 15.08 4.24
N LYS A 2 -3.59 15.15 5.23
CA LYS A 2 -3.23 15.70 6.55
C LYS A 2 -2.33 14.68 7.27
N ILE A 3 -1.00 14.87 7.18
CA ILE A 3 0.04 14.05 7.84
C ILE A 3 -0.33 13.69 9.29
N PRO A 4 -0.90 14.60 10.12
CA PRO A 4 -1.29 14.29 11.50
C PRO A 4 -2.29 13.13 11.61
N LYS A 5 -3.28 13.06 10.71
CA LYS A 5 -4.32 12.01 10.75
C LYS A 5 -3.73 10.62 10.47
N THR A 6 -2.76 10.54 9.55
CA THR A 6 -2.08 9.27 9.24
C THR A 6 -1.16 8.83 10.36
N LEU A 7 -0.49 9.76 11.04
CA LEU A 7 0.33 9.46 12.21
C LEU A 7 -0.53 9.02 13.40
N LEU A 8 -1.60 9.78 13.71
CA LEU A 8 -2.54 9.44 14.78
C LEU A 8 -3.16 8.05 14.55
N PHE A 9 -3.61 7.75 13.32
CA PHE A 9 -4.14 6.43 12.98
C PHE A 9 -3.15 5.29 13.31
N ARG A 10 -1.84 5.50 13.12
CA ARG A 10 -0.82 4.48 13.45
C ARG A 10 -0.63 4.31 14.94
N VAL A 11 -0.59 5.42 15.67
CA VAL A 11 -0.50 5.40 17.14
C VAL A 11 -1.67 4.62 17.72
N LEU A 12 -2.87 4.79 17.14
CA LEU A 12 -4.07 4.07 17.54
C LEU A 12 -4.15 2.62 17.01
N ASN A 13 -3.30 2.22 16.06
CA ASN A 13 -3.31 0.88 15.44
C ASN A 13 -1.89 0.25 15.39
N PRO A 14 -1.22 0.09 16.55
CA PRO A 14 0.19 -0.31 16.61
C PRO A 14 0.44 -1.70 16.03
N ILE A 15 -0.47 -2.66 16.23
CA ILE A 15 -0.32 -4.03 15.72
C ILE A 15 -0.33 -4.06 14.18
N THR A 16 -1.26 -3.33 13.56
CA THR A 16 -1.34 -3.29 12.08
C THR A 16 -0.10 -2.60 11.50
N PHE A 17 0.40 -1.57 12.18
CA PHE A 17 1.65 -0.92 11.82
C PHE A 17 2.84 -1.88 11.93
N MET A 18 3.01 -2.55 13.08
CA MET A 18 4.09 -3.49 13.33
C MET A 18 4.12 -4.62 12.31
N ILE A 19 2.98 -5.24 12.00
CA ILE A 19 2.92 -6.32 10.99
C ILE A 19 3.31 -5.78 9.61
N THR A 20 2.80 -4.61 9.22
CA THR A 20 3.14 -4.03 7.91
C THR A 20 4.61 -3.66 7.83
N PHE A 21 5.14 -3.08 8.90
CA PHE A 21 6.54 -2.69 9.02
C PHE A 21 7.45 -3.91 8.97
N MET A 22 7.18 -4.96 9.75
CA MET A 22 7.97 -6.19 9.77
C MET A 22 7.97 -6.91 8.43
N VAL A 23 6.80 -7.01 7.77
CA VAL A 23 6.72 -7.60 6.42
C VAL A 23 7.53 -6.77 5.42
N SER A 24 7.38 -5.44 5.45
CA SER A 24 8.10 -4.56 4.52
C SER A 24 9.62 -4.58 4.78
N LEU A 25 10.01 -4.61 6.05
CA LEU A 25 11.40 -4.72 6.49
C LEU A 25 12.01 -6.04 6.02
N CYS A 26 11.31 -7.16 6.24
CA CYS A 26 11.76 -8.47 5.80
C CYS A 26 11.94 -8.53 4.27
N VAL A 27 10.95 -8.04 3.50
CA VAL A 27 11.05 -8.04 2.03
C VAL A 27 12.16 -7.11 1.54
N SER A 28 12.27 -5.89 2.07
CA SER A 28 13.35 -4.97 1.71
C SER A 28 14.70 -5.58 2.05
N TRP A 29 14.84 -6.14 3.25
CA TRP A 29 16.07 -6.75 3.71
C TRP A 29 16.49 -7.93 2.83
N ILE A 30 15.61 -8.91 2.59
CA ILE A 30 15.89 -10.04 1.69
C ILE A 30 16.28 -9.56 0.30
N SER A 31 15.60 -8.54 -0.23
CA SER A 31 15.87 -8.03 -1.58
C SER A 31 17.26 -7.40 -1.69
N PHE A 32 17.66 -6.61 -0.69
CA PHE A 32 18.99 -6.00 -0.69
C PHE A 32 20.10 -7.00 -0.38
N SER A 33 19.88 -7.94 0.55
CA SER A 33 20.86 -8.99 0.84
C SER A 33 21.07 -9.91 -0.36
N ALA A 34 19.99 -10.33 -1.03
CA ALA A 34 20.11 -11.10 -2.28
C ALA A 34 20.87 -10.33 -3.36
N LEU A 35 20.60 -9.03 -3.53
CA LEU A 35 21.31 -8.22 -4.52
C LEU A 35 22.80 -8.06 -4.17
N ALA A 36 23.11 -7.81 -2.89
CA ALA A 36 24.48 -7.67 -2.41
C ALA A 36 25.28 -8.95 -2.65
N THR A 37 24.73 -10.10 -2.26
CA THR A 37 25.35 -11.41 -2.49
C THR A 37 25.53 -11.71 -3.98
N LEU A 38 24.53 -11.43 -4.83
CA LEU A 38 24.65 -11.63 -6.28
C LEU A 38 25.71 -10.74 -6.92
N SER A 39 26.00 -9.58 -6.32
CA SER A 39 27.01 -8.64 -6.78
C SER A 39 28.40 -8.90 -6.20
N ASP A 40 28.55 -9.86 -5.28
CA ASP A 40 29.81 -10.11 -4.60
C ASP A 40 30.69 -11.11 -5.38
N ASP A 41 31.98 -10.81 -5.44
CA ASP A 41 32.98 -11.61 -6.19
C ASP A 41 33.04 -13.08 -5.70
N PRO A 42 33.00 -13.40 -4.39
CA PRO A 42 32.95 -14.77 -3.89
C PRO A 42 31.73 -15.55 -4.38
N PHE A 43 30.56 -14.92 -4.53
CA PHE A 43 29.39 -15.57 -5.08
C PHE A 43 29.57 -15.85 -6.57
N ILE A 44 30.04 -14.86 -7.34
CA ILE A 44 30.20 -14.97 -8.81
C ILE A 44 31.26 -16.02 -9.17
N TYR A 45 32.39 -16.05 -8.45
CA TYR A 45 33.52 -16.92 -8.78
C TYR A 45 33.55 -18.23 -7.98
N GLY A 46 32.76 -18.35 -6.91
CA GLY A 46 32.65 -19.55 -6.07
C GLY A 46 31.30 -20.24 -6.23
N THR A 47 30.26 -19.65 -5.65
CA THR A 47 28.96 -20.31 -5.47
C THR A 47 28.15 -20.43 -6.76
N LEU A 48 28.27 -19.49 -7.69
CA LEU A 48 27.54 -19.52 -8.96
C LEU A 48 27.93 -20.72 -9.84
N PRO A 49 29.21 -21.08 -10.03
CA PRO A 49 29.62 -22.36 -10.60
C PRO A 49 28.95 -23.57 -9.93
N ASP A 50 28.97 -23.63 -8.59
CA ASP A 50 28.37 -24.75 -7.83
C ASP A 50 26.84 -24.84 -8.02
N ILE A 51 26.17 -23.70 -8.21
CA ILE A 51 24.74 -23.62 -8.54
C ILE A 51 24.47 -24.18 -9.93
N ILE A 52 25.32 -23.86 -10.92
CA ILE A 52 25.17 -24.35 -12.30
C ILE A 52 25.36 -25.86 -12.36
N GLU A 53 26.26 -26.40 -11.52
CA GLU A 53 26.52 -27.84 -11.40
C GLU A 53 25.54 -28.56 -10.47
N ALA A 54 24.65 -27.84 -9.79
CA ALA A 54 23.75 -28.41 -8.81
C ALA A 54 22.75 -29.39 -9.44
N ALA A 55 22.69 -30.61 -8.90
CA ALA A 55 21.80 -31.67 -9.37
C ALA A 55 20.30 -31.37 -9.17
N SER A 56 19.96 -30.38 -8.34
CA SER A 56 18.56 -29.99 -8.12
C SER A 56 18.41 -28.49 -7.85
N ILE A 57 17.25 -27.96 -8.22
CA ILE A 57 16.83 -26.59 -7.92
C ILE A 57 16.86 -26.33 -6.40
N LEU A 58 16.50 -27.31 -5.58
CA LEU A 58 16.51 -27.16 -4.13
C LEU A 58 17.93 -26.97 -3.59
N THR A 59 18.91 -27.70 -4.14
CA THR A 59 20.32 -27.57 -3.79
C THR A 59 20.84 -26.19 -4.19
N ALA A 60 20.56 -25.74 -5.42
CA ALA A 60 20.89 -24.39 -5.88
C ALA A 60 20.30 -23.29 -4.97
N PHE A 61 19.03 -23.40 -4.60
CA PHE A 61 18.40 -22.47 -3.66
C PHE A 61 19.06 -22.49 -2.28
N THR A 62 19.46 -23.66 -1.78
CA THR A 62 20.09 -23.78 -0.46
C THR A 62 21.45 -23.12 -0.43
N LEU A 63 22.24 -23.25 -1.50
CA LEU A 63 23.53 -22.58 -1.66
C LEU A 63 23.37 -21.05 -1.68
N ILE A 64 22.43 -20.54 -2.51
CA ILE A 64 22.13 -19.09 -2.56
C ILE A 64 21.68 -18.55 -1.20
N ILE A 65 20.80 -19.27 -0.50
CA ILE A 65 20.33 -18.87 0.84
C ILE A 65 21.49 -18.92 1.85
N GLY A 66 22.37 -19.91 1.76
CA GLY A 66 23.55 -20.03 2.61
C GLY A 66 24.44 -18.80 2.54
N ASP A 67 24.75 -18.33 1.33
CA ASP A 67 25.57 -17.14 1.12
C ASP A 67 24.86 -15.86 1.55
N ILE A 68 23.57 -15.71 1.21
CA ILE A 68 22.77 -14.58 1.69
C ILE A 68 22.77 -14.51 3.22
N VAL A 69 22.72 -15.67 3.90
CA VAL A 69 22.75 -15.77 5.37
C VAL A 69 24.16 -15.49 5.92
N ALA A 70 25.22 -15.84 5.20
CA ALA A 70 26.59 -15.54 5.59
C ALA A 70 26.91 -14.04 5.46
N ASP A 71 26.36 -13.37 4.44
CA ASP A 71 26.49 -11.94 4.15
C ASP A 71 25.59 -11.04 5.01
N PHE A 72 25.10 -11.53 6.16
CA PHE A 72 24.24 -10.82 7.12
C PHE A 72 24.92 -9.63 7.83
N ALA A 73 25.79 -8.88 7.15
CA ALA A 73 26.43 -7.70 7.68
C ALA A 73 25.45 -6.54 7.87
N TYR A 74 25.66 -5.81 8.97
CA TYR A 74 24.82 -4.76 9.54
C TYR A 74 24.49 -3.57 8.60
N GLU A 75 25.18 -3.42 7.47
CA GLU A 75 25.12 -2.23 6.61
C GLU A 75 23.84 -2.16 5.77
N VAL A 76 23.37 -3.29 5.26
CA VAL A 76 22.17 -3.39 4.42
C VAL A 76 20.89 -3.07 5.21
N TYR A 77 20.89 -3.36 6.51
CA TYR A 77 19.77 -3.11 7.41
C TYR A 77 19.36 -1.64 7.44
N TRP A 78 20.34 -0.72 7.42
CA TRP A 78 20.10 0.71 7.49
C TRP A 78 19.40 1.27 6.25
N ILE A 79 19.52 0.60 5.10
CA ILE A 79 18.83 0.96 3.86
C ILE A 79 17.41 0.34 3.85
N ALA A 80 17.25 -0.88 4.37
CA ALA A 80 15.96 -1.55 4.45
C ALA A 80 14.98 -0.85 5.41
N LEU A 81 15.47 -0.28 6.51
CA LEU A 81 14.67 0.41 7.53
C LEU A 81 13.84 1.60 6.99
N PRO A 82 14.43 2.61 6.33
CA PRO A 82 13.65 3.73 5.76
C PRO A 82 12.71 3.25 4.66
N CYS A 83 13.08 2.21 3.90
CA CYS A 83 12.19 1.63 2.89
C CYS A 83 10.91 1.07 3.52
N ALA A 84 11.07 0.26 4.58
CA ALA A 84 9.97 -0.33 5.33
C ALA A 84 9.07 0.73 5.98
N LEU A 85 9.66 1.79 6.55
CA LEU A 85 8.93 2.91 7.12
C LEU A 85 8.09 3.65 6.08
N PHE A 86 8.67 3.94 4.91
CA PHE A 86 7.99 4.62 3.81
C PHE A 86 6.81 3.79 3.27
N ILE A 87 7.02 2.51 2.95
CA ILE A 87 5.96 1.60 2.46
C ILE A 87 4.83 1.51 3.49
N SER A 88 5.19 1.35 4.76
CA SER A 88 4.22 1.33 5.84
C SER A 88 3.44 2.63 5.86
N PHE A 89 4.12 3.79 5.87
CA PHE A 89 3.51 5.14 5.88
C PHE A 89 2.51 5.32 4.76
N TRP A 90 2.93 4.96 3.56
CA TRP A 90 2.09 5.02 2.38
C TRP A 90 0.80 4.20 2.52
N ARG A 91 0.90 2.94 2.99
CA ARG A 91 -0.25 2.07 3.23
C ARG A 91 -1.28 2.72 4.15
N ALA A 92 -0.83 3.29 5.26
CA ALA A 92 -1.72 3.97 6.23
C ALA A 92 -2.37 5.22 5.60
N GLY A 93 -1.62 5.98 4.81
CA GLY A 93 -2.15 7.12 4.06
C GLY A 93 -3.27 6.73 3.10
N CYS A 94 -3.06 5.66 2.33
CA CYS A 94 -4.07 5.12 1.42
C CYS A 94 -5.30 4.58 2.15
N TYR A 95 -5.11 3.95 3.32
CA TYR A 95 -6.22 3.51 4.18
C TYR A 95 -7.12 4.67 4.59
N VAL A 96 -6.52 5.72 5.18
CA VAL A 96 -7.26 6.91 5.63
C VAL A 96 -7.98 7.58 4.46
N ARG A 97 -7.34 7.62 3.28
CA ARG A 97 -7.95 8.17 2.06
C ARG A 97 -9.18 7.38 1.62
N GLY A 98 -9.10 6.05 1.59
CA GLY A 98 -10.23 5.19 1.24
C GLY A 98 -11.39 5.34 2.19
N PHE A 99 -11.10 5.29 3.49
CA PHE A 99 -12.09 5.53 4.55
C PHE A 99 -12.78 6.88 4.38
N THR A 100 -11.99 7.97 4.30
CA THR A 100 -12.54 9.34 4.22
C THR A 100 -13.41 9.53 2.98
N LYS A 101 -12.98 9.04 1.81
CA LYS A 101 -13.73 9.20 0.55
C LYS A 101 -15.07 8.46 0.58
N GLU A 102 -15.08 7.22 1.09
CA GLU A 102 -16.32 6.45 1.20
C GLU A 102 -17.23 7.09 2.26
N ASN A 103 -16.68 7.51 3.41
CA ASN A 103 -17.44 8.18 4.46
C ASN A 103 -18.11 9.47 3.99
N GLN A 104 -17.39 10.29 3.20
CA GLN A 104 -17.95 11.48 2.56
C GLN A 104 -19.10 11.14 1.60
N SER A 105 -18.95 10.07 0.81
CA SER A 105 -19.97 9.63 -0.14
C SER A 105 -21.27 9.25 0.59
N TRP A 106 -21.15 8.52 1.70
CA TRP A 106 -22.30 8.14 2.53
C TRP A 106 -22.91 9.32 3.28
N THR A 107 -22.09 10.23 3.80
CA THR A 107 -22.56 11.47 4.44
C THR A 107 -23.39 12.30 3.46
N GLN A 108 -22.91 12.49 2.23
CA GLN A 108 -23.64 13.21 1.18
C GLN A 108 -24.93 12.50 0.76
N TRP A 109 -24.95 11.16 0.77
CA TRP A 109 -26.18 10.41 0.53
C TRP A 109 -27.19 10.65 1.66
N TYR A 110 -26.76 10.55 2.93
CA TYR A 110 -27.61 10.75 4.09
C TYR A 110 -28.23 12.16 4.13
N LEU A 111 -27.41 13.21 3.93
CA LEU A 111 -27.89 14.59 3.93
C LEU A 111 -28.95 14.83 2.85
N ARG A 112 -28.78 14.26 1.65
CA ARG A 112 -29.78 14.33 0.58
C ARG A 112 -31.09 13.66 0.98
N GLN A 113 -31.04 12.52 1.66
CA GLN A 113 -32.24 11.85 2.15
C GLN A 113 -32.98 12.69 3.20
N GLN A 114 -32.25 13.31 4.12
CA GLN A 114 -32.83 14.18 5.14
C GLN A 114 -33.51 15.42 4.54
N GLU A 115 -32.89 16.02 3.53
CA GLU A 115 -33.46 17.16 2.80
C GLU A 115 -34.77 16.78 2.10
N THR A 116 -34.81 15.64 1.40
CA THR A 116 -36.03 15.14 0.75
C THR A 116 -37.17 14.92 1.74
N ILE A 117 -36.88 14.33 2.92
CA ILE A 117 -37.88 14.12 3.97
C ILE A 117 -38.43 15.46 4.48
N THR A 118 -37.55 16.46 4.66
CA THR A 118 -37.92 17.78 5.20
C THR A 118 -38.79 18.57 4.23
N GLN A 119 -38.57 18.40 2.92
CA GLN A 119 -39.34 19.08 1.87
C GLN A 119 -40.76 18.51 1.69
N GLY A 120 -41.16 17.48 2.46
CA GLY A 120 -42.51 16.91 2.40
C GLY A 120 -42.83 16.19 1.09
N ASN A 121 -41.84 16.03 0.21
CA ASN A 121 -41.95 15.15 -0.94
C ASN A 121 -42.10 13.73 -0.39
N THR A 122 -43.18 13.04 -0.78
CA THR A 122 -43.29 11.59 -0.59
C THR A 122 -41.97 11.01 -1.04
N LEU A 123 -41.28 10.33 -0.10
CA LEU A 123 -40.04 9.61 -0.36
C LEU A 123 -40.20 8.99 -1.75
N GLU A 124 -39.41 9.44 -2.72
CA GLU A 124 -39.32 8.68 -3.96
C GLU A 124 -38.82 7.33 -3.47
N GLU A 125 -39.73 6.36 -3.41
CA GLU A 125 -39.49 4.99 -2.99
C GLU A 125 -38.68 4.28 -4.10
N LEU A 126 -37.72 4.99 -4.71
CA LEU A 126 -36.51 4.39 -5.21
C LEU A 126 -35.91 3.70 -4.01
N SER A 127 -36.26 2.42 -3.87
CA SER A 127 -35.74 1.55 -2.83
C SER A 127 -34.26 1.89 -2.70
N ALA A 128 -33.80 2.20 -1.49
CA ALA A 128 -32.39 2.49 -1.24
C ALA A 128 -31.49 1.40 -1.90
N SER A 129 -32.05 0.21 -2.10
CA SER A 129 -31.53 -0.90 -2.89
C SER A 129 -31.30 -0.61 -4.38
N GLU A 130 -32.22 0.00 -5.12
CA GLU A 130 -32.14 0.20 -6.59
C GLU A 130 -31.23 1.37 -6.97
N SER A 131 -31.35 2.51 -6.28
CA SER A 131 -30.46 3.65 -6.52
C SER A 131 -29.01 3.29 -6.15
N MET A 132 -28.80 2.57 -5.02
CA MET A 132 -27.48 2.01 -4.70
C MET A 132 -27.05 0.92 -5.66
N ARG A 133 -27.94 0.04 -6.17
CA ARG A 133 -27.59 -1.00 -7.16
C ARG A 133 -27.09 -0.39 -8.45
N THR A 134 -27.75 0.67 -8.92
CA THR A 134 -27.47 1.32 -10.20
C THR A 134 -26.20 2.16 -10.11
N LEU A 135 -26.01 2.91 -9.01
CA LEU A 135 -24.73 3.55 -8.71
C LEU A 135 -23.61 2.52 -8.51
N ARG A 136 -23.91 1.38 -7.87
CA ARG A 136 -22.94 0.29 -7.67
C ARG A 136 -22.54 -0.34 -9.00
N SER A 137 -23.48 -0.65 -9.89
CA SER A 137 -23.18 -1.30 -11.18
C SER A 137 -22.36 -0.38 -12.09
N VAL A 138 -22.69 0.92 -12.15
CA VAL A 138 -21.91 1.92 -12.91
C VAL A 138 -20.51 2.10 -12.30
N ARG A 139 -20.41 2.20 -10.97
CA ARG A 139 -19.13 2.35 -10.26
C ARG A 139 -18.28 1.08 -10.36
N GLU A 140 -18.90 -0.09 -10.35
CA GLU A 140 -18.23 -1.38 -10.55
C GLU A 140 -17.71 -1.50 -11.97
N ALA A 141 -18.53 -1.22 -12.98
CA ALA A 141 -18.12 -1.23 -14.40
C ALA A 141 -16.99 -0.23 -14.68
N GLN A 142 -17.09 1.01 -14.18
CA GLN A 142 -16.00 1.98 -14.25
C GLN A 142 -14.76 1.49 -13.51
N SER A 143 -14.92 0.87 -12.34
CA SER A 143 -13.79 0.33 -11.59
C SER A 143 -13.14 -0.84 -12.30
N ILE A 144 -13.87 -1.68 -13.04
CA ILE A 144 -13.32 -2.80 -13.80
C ILE A 144 -12.49 -2.28 -14.97
N LEU A 145 -12.98 -1.27 -15.69
CA LEU A 145 -12.29 -0.65 -16.83
C LEU A 145 -11.08 0.19 -16.41
N LEU A 146 -11.19 0.96 -15.33
CA LEU A 146 -10.13 1.89 -14.91
C LEU A 146 -9.14 1.26 -13.92
N ARG A 147 -9.45 0.13 -13.26
CA ARG A 147 -8.53 -0.53 -12.31
C ARG A 147 -7.19 -0.89 -12.93
N PRO A 148 -7.10 -1.51 -14.12
CA PRO A 148 -5.81 -1.87 -14.70
C PRO A 148 -4.92 -0.64 -14.94
N ILE A 149 -5.50 0.43 -15.50
CA ILE A 149 -4.80 1.69 -15.79
C ILE A 149 -4.37 2.38 -14.49
N GLN A 150 -5.27 2.49 -13.51
CA GLN A 150 -4.94 3.09 -12.22
C GLN A 150 -3.83 2.30 -11.51
N ARG A 151 -3.91 0.95 -11.53
CA ARG A 151 -2.87 0.07 -10.97
C ARG A 151 -1.52 0.27 -11.66
N LEU A 152 -1.53 0.41 -12.98
CA LEU A 152 -0.31 0.68 -13.76
C LEU A 152 0.27 2.05 -13.42
N MET A 153 -0.54 3.11 -13.36
CA MET A 153 -0.08 4.45 -12.99
C MET A 153 0.48 4.49 -11.56
N PHE A 154 -0.16 3.81 -10.61
CA PHE A 154 0.38 3.68 -9.25
C PHE A 154 1.73 2.97 -9.26
N PHE A 155 1.84 1.86 -10.00
CA PHE A 155 3.12 1.16 -10.15
C PHE A 155 4.20 2.07 -10.75
N VAL A 156 3.93 2.73 -11.88
CA VAL A 156 4.90 3.61 -12.57
C VAL A 156 5.38 4.72 -11.65
N CYS A 157 4.47 5.39 -10.93
CA CYS A 157 4.83 6.45 -9.99
C CYS A 157 5.74 5.96 -8.87
N HIS A 158 5.40 4.82 -8.26
CA HIS A 158 6.23 4.24 -7.20
C HIS A 158 7.56 3.70 -7.72
N PHE A 159 7.56 3.05 -8.88
CA PHE A 159 8.77 2.59 -9.56
C PHE A 159 9.72 3.77 -9.79
N SER A 160 9.25 4.86 -10.41
CA SER A 160 10.07 6.05 -10.65
C SER A 160 10.60 6.68 -9.37
N CYS A 161 9.79 6.69 -8.29
CA CYS A 161 10.21 7.18 -6.98
C CYS A 161 11.32 6.32 -6.37
N TRP A 162 11.16 4.99 -6.35
CA TRP A 162 12.18 4.07 -5.84
C TRP A 162 13.45 4.05 -6.68
N PHE A 163 13.29 4.06 -8.01
CA PHE A 163 14.42 4.14 -8.94
C PHE A 163 15.25 5.40 -8.66
N SER A 164 14.59 6.56 -8.53
CA SER A 164 15.27 7.81 -8.21
C SER A 164 15.95 7.77 -6.84
N ALA A 165 15.31 7.16 -5.83
CA ALA A 165 15.87 7.03 -4.49
C ALA A 165 17.11 6.13 -4.46
N PHE A 166 17.06 4.97 -5.13
CA PHE A 166 18.18 4.04 -5.20
C PHE A 166 19.32 4.58 -6.08
N ALA A 167 19.00 5.24 -7.19
CA ALA A 167 19.99 5.95 -8.00
C ALA A 167 20.71 7.03 -7.19
N LEU A 168 19.98 7.82 -6.39
CA LEU A 168 20.57 8.82 -5.51
C LEU A 168 21.42 8.18 -4.40
N LEU A 169 20.96 7.08 -3.82
CA LEU A 169 21.71 6.37 -2.79
C LEU A 169 23.02 5.80 -3.36
N ALA A 170 22.97 5.19 -4.54
CA ALA A 170 24.14 4.68 -5.25
C ALA A 170 25.17 5.78 -5.51
N THR A 171 24.75 6.97 -5.93
CA THR A 171 25.67 8.10 -6.16
C THR A 171 26.25 8.68 -4.87
N ILE A 172 25.51 8.66 -3.77
CA ILE A 172 26.00 9.10 -2.45
C ILE A 172 27.01 8.11 -1.87
N LEU A 173 26.78 6.81 -2.03
CA LEU A 173 27.62 5.75 -1.46
C LEU A 173 28.93 5.53 -2.22
N TYR A 174 29.04 6.02 -3.47
CA TYR A 174 30.28 6.03 -4.26
C TYR A 174 30.83 7.44 -4.50
N PRO A 175 31.15 8.22 -3.46
CA PRO A 175 31.53 9.63 -3.62
C PRO A 175 32.99 9.85 -4.04
N SER A 176 33.83 8.82 -4.02
CA SER A 176 35.29 8.98 -4.07
C SER A 176 35.87 9.25 -5.47
N ASN A 177 35.13 8.95 -6.55
CA ASN A 177 35.72 8.88 -7.89
C ASN A 177 35.17 9.96 -8.86
N GLY A 178 34.42 10.94 -8.34
CA GLY A 178 33.84 12.03 -9.13
C GLY A 178 32.61 11.64 -9.97
N ILE A 179 32.00 12.62 -10.64
CA ILE A 179 30.72 12.45 -11.34
C ILE A 179 30.75 11.43 -12.48
N VAL A 180 31.89 11.31 -13.18
CA VAL A 180 32.04 10.39 -14.32
C VAL A 180 31.98 8.95 -13.86
N GLU A 181 32.65 8.62 -12.76
CA GLU A 181 32.64 7.25 -12.24
C GLU A 181 31.29 6.91 -11.58
N ALA A 182 30.66 7.87 -10.92
CA ALA A 182 29.31 7.71 -10.38
C ALA A 182 28.28 7.41 -11.49
N VAL A 183 28.39 8.09 -12.65
CA VAL A 183 27.53 7.79 -13.82
C VAL A 183 27.85 6.42 -14.41
N ARG A 184 29.13 6.04 -14.50
CA ARG A 184 29.53 4.71 -14.97
C ARG A 184 28.95 3.61 -14.08
N TYR A 185 29.09 3.76 -12.77
CA TYR A 185 28.52 2.84 -11.78
C TYR A 185 27.00 2.73 -11.95
N LEU A 186 26.29 3.85 -12.06
CA LEU A 186 24.83 3.86 -12.24
C LEU A 186 24.40 3.16 -13.53
N VAL A 187 25.15 3.30 -14.63
CA VAL A 187 24.88 2.60 -15.88
C VAL A 187 25.12 1.10 -15.74
N GLN A 188 26.19 0.70 -15.06
CA GLN A 188 26.52 -0.72 -14.81
C GLN A 188 25.51 -1.38 -13.88
N SER A 189 25.12 -0.73 -12.78
CA SER A 189 24.15 -1.20 -11.80
C SER A 189 22.70 -0.90 -12.18
N PHE A 190 22.44 -0.39 -13.39
CA PHE A 190 21.08 -0.05 -13.83
C PHE A 190 20.10 -1.24 -13.72
N PRO A 191 20.44 -2.47 -14.18
CA PRO A 191 19.54 -3.61 -14.07
C PRO A 191 19.16 -3.91 -12.61
N ASP A 192 20.14 -3.88 -11.72
CA ASP A 192 19.96 -4.17 -10.29
C ASP A 192 19.09 -3.13 -9.59
N ILE A 193 19.36 -1.85 -9.85
CA ILE A 193 18.56 -0.72 -9.36
C ILE A 193 17.12 -0.81 -9.89
N ALA A 194 16.95 -1.16 -11.17
CA ALA A 194 15.64 -1.32 -11.79
C ALA A 194 14.86 -2.50 -11.18
N ILE A 195 15.51 -3.63 -10.90
CA ILE A 195 14.89 -4.78 -10.23
C ILE A 195 14.44 -4.40 -8.83
N LEU A 196 15.30 -3.77 -8.03
CA LEU A 196 14.94 -3.30 -6.68
C LEU A 196 13.79 -2.31 -6.72
N ALA A 197 13.81 -1.35 -7.65
CA ALA A 197 12.75 -0.38 -7.84
C ALA A 197 11.43 -1.04 -8.28
N ALA A 198 11.47 -2.10 -9.09
CA ALA A 198 10.31 -2.86 -9.51
C ALA A 198 9.69 -3.64 -8.34
N ILE A 199 10.50 -4.28 -7.50
CA ILE A 199 10.04 -5.00 -6.30
C ILE A 199 9.38 -4.01 -5.34
N HIS A 200 10.06 -2.92 -4.98
CA HIS A 200 9.54 -1.93 -4.04
C HIS A 200 8.36 -1.13 -4.62
N GLY A 201 8.37 -0.86 -5.93
CA GLY A 201 7.27 -0.25 -6.67
C GLY A 201 6.01 -1.12 -6.65
N SER A 202 6.17 -2.43 -6.88
CA SER A 202 5.09 -3.40 -6.78
C SER A 202 4.54 -3.50 -5.38
N LEU A 203 5.41 -3.60 -4.37
CA LEU A 203 5.03 -3.73 -2.97
C LEU A 203 4.28 -2.48 -2.48
N SER A 204 4.82 -1.28 -2.74
CA SER A 204 4.19 -0.02 -2.34
C SER A 204 2.84 0.21 -3.06
N SER A 205 2.75 -0.10 -4.35
CA SER A 205 1.50 -0.05 -5.11
C SER A 205 0.46 -1.02 -4.55
N TYR A 206 0.83 -2.28 -4.33
CA TYR A 206 -0.04 -3.30 -3.73
C TYR A 206 -0.54 -2.88 -2.34
N GLN A 207 0.36 -2.44 -1.46
CA GLN A 207 0.01 -2.01 -0.10
C GLN A 207 -0.89 -0.77 -0.13
N GLY A 208 -0.65 0.18 -1.03
CA GLY A 208 -1.51 1.34 -1.24
C GLY A 208 -2.93 0.95 -1.65
N ILE A 209 -3.06 0.07 -2.64
CA ILE A 209 -4.36 -0.44 -3.12
C ILE A 209 -5.08 -1.18 -2.00
N ARG A 210 -4.39 -2.10 -1.30
CA ARG A 210 -4.96 -2.88 -0.20
C ARG A 210 -5.43 -1.98 0.94
N GLY A 211 -4.62 -0.97 1.30
CA GLY A 211 -4.98 0.04 2.29
C GLY A 211 -6.29 0.74 1.92
N ASN A 212 -6.38 1.26 0.70
CA ASN A 212 -7.56 1.94 0.18
C ASN A 212 -8.83 1.06 0.19
N ILE A 213 -8.71 -0.20 -0.25
CA ILE A 213 -9.83 -1.16 -0.25
C ILE A 213 -10.30 -1.41 1.19
N LYS A 214 -9.37 -1.66 2.12
CA LYS A 214 -9.72 -1.91 3.53
C LYS A 214 -10.41 -0.70 4.16
N GLY A 215 -9.89 0.51 3.92
CA GLY A 215 -10.49 1.74 4.44
C GLY A 215 -11.91 1.95 3.91
N THR A 216 -12.11 1.75 2.60
CA THR A 216 -13.45 1.78 1.97
C THR A 216 -14.40 0.75 2.59
N GLY A 217 -13.93 -0.49 2.78
CA GLY A 217 -14.73 -1.59 3.33
C GLY A 217 -15.24 -1.30 4.74
N ILE A 218 -14.36 -0.79 5.61
CA ILE A 218 -14.71 -0.45 6.99
C ILE A 218 -15.73 0.69 7.05
N ALA A 219 -15.49 1.79 6.30
CA ALA A 219 -16.45 2.89 6.24
C ALA A 219 -17.83 2.39 5.78
N ARG A 220 -17.87 1.56 4.74
CA ARG A 220 -19.12 0.98 4.24
C ARG A 220 -19.81 0.11 5.29
N GLN A 221 -19.07 -0.76 5.97
CA GLN A 221 -19.63 -1.63 7.00
C GLN A 221 -20.28 -0.80 8.12
N MET A 222 -19.58 0.21 8.63
CA MET A 222 -20.10 1.11 9.67
C MET A 222 -21.43 1.78 9.26
N TRP A 223 -21.50 2.29 8.03
CA TRP A 223 -22.72 2.92 7.52
C TRP A 223 -23.87 1.93 7.32
N MET A 224 -23.58 0.71 6.85
CA MET A 224 -24.59 -0.34 6.69
C MET A 224 -25.16 -0.79 8.04
N GLU A 225 -24.30 -0.99 9.04
CA GLU A 225 -24.71 -1.37 10.41
C GLU A 225 -25.53 -0.27 11.08
N TRP A 226 -25.12 1.00 10.94
CA TRP A 226 -25.92 2.13 11.42
C TRP A 226 -27.28 2.19 10.73
N HIS A 227 -27.32 2.07 9.40
CA HIS A 227 -28.58 2.11 8.64
C HIS A 227 -29.52 0.95 9.00
N GLN A 228 -28.98 -0.25 9.18
CA GLN A 228 -29.74 -1.42 9.61
C GLN A 228 -30.40 -1.18 10.97
N ARG A 229 -29.65 -0.68 11.96
CA ARG A 229 -30.20 -0.35 13.29
C ARG A 229 -31.30 0.71 13.23
N GLN A 230 -31.16 1.70 12.35
CA GLN A 230 -32.20 2.70 12.10
C GLN A 230 -33.47 2.12 11.45
N GLN A 231 -33.34 1.09 10.61
CA GLN A 231 -34.50 0.39 10.04
C GLN A 231 -35.20 -0.47 11.11
N GLU A 232 -34.42 -1.21 11.89
CA GLU A 232 -34.94 -2.05 12.98
C GLU A 232 -35.69 -1.21 14.02
N SER A 233 -35.16 -0.06 14.43
CA SER A 233 -35.84 0.83 15.38
C SER A 233 -37.17 1.36 14.84
N LYS A 234 -37.22 1.73 13.55
CA LYS A 234 -38.45 2.14 12.87
C LYS A 234 -39.50 1.02 12.89
N THR A 235 -39.10 -0.21 12.62
CA THR A 235 -40.01 -1.38 12.65
C THR A 235 -40.54 -1.65 14.06
N LEU A 236 -39.74 -1.38 15.09
CA LEU A 236 -40.12 -1.55 16.49
C LEU A 236 -40.89 -0.34 17.07
N GLY A 237 -41.13 0.71 16.28
CA GLY A 237 -41.94 1.86 16.67
C GLY A 237 -41.25 2.86 17.61
N TYR A 238 -39.91 2.82 17.73
CA TYR A 238 -39.15 3.81 18.50
C TYR A 238 -38.14 4.55 17.62
N VAL A 239 -37.83 5.79 18.02
CA VAL A 239 -36.82 6.63 17.37
C VAL A 239 -35.47 6.31 17.99
N LEU A 240 -34.53 5.83 17.18
CA LEU A 240 -33.15 5.63 17.61
C LEU A 240 -32.38 6.94 17.46
N ASP A 241 -32.08 7.59 18.59
CA ASP A 241 -31.29 8.84 18.65
C ASP A 241 -29.77 8.54 18.57
N GLU A 242 -29.36 7.82 17.53
CA GLU A 242 -27.96 7.51 17.26
C GLU A 242 -27.48 8.31 16.06
N ALA A 243 -26.50 9.18 16.30
CA ALA A 243 -25.86 9.96 15.24
C ALA A 243 -25.21 9.04 14.19
N PRO A 244 -25.25 9.41 12.89
CA PRO A 244 -24.55 8.66 11.87
C PRO A 244 -23.03 8.67 12.14
N PRO A 245 -22.28 7.69 11.60
CA PRO A 245 -20.82 7.64 11.69
C PRO A 245 -20.19 8.74 10.82
N LEU A 246 -20.35 9.98 11.25
CA LEU A 246 -19.80 11.15 10.60
C LEU A 246 -18.28 11.14 10.76
N PRO A 247 -17.55 11.66 9.76
CA PRO A 247 -16.12 11.81 9.93
C PRO A 247 -15.92 12.77 11.09
N GLU A 248 -15.28 12.33 12.17
CA GLU A 248 -14.86 13.24 13.23
C GLU A 248 -14.17 14.42 12.55
N VAL A 249 -14.79 15.58 12.70
CA VAL A 249 -14.16 16.85 12.37
C VAL A 249 -13.11 17.01 13.44
N VAL A 250 -11.97 16.35 13.25
CA VAL A 250 -10.74 16.70 13.94
C VAL A 250 -10.41 18.08 13.39
N GLU A 251 -10.96 19.10 14.07
CA GLU A 251 -10.56 20.49 13.96
C GLU A 251 -9.07 20.61 14.29
#